data_AF-A0A2E6X119-F1
#
_entry.id   AF-A0A2E6X119-F1
#
_cell.length_a   1.000
_cell.length_b   1.000
_cell.length_c   1.000
_cell.angle_alpha   90.00
_cell.angle_beta   90.00
_cell.angle_gamma   90.00
#
_symmetry.space_group_name_H-M   'P 1'
#
loop_
_entity.id
_entity.type
_entity.pdbx_description
1 polymer ?
#
loop_
_entity_poly.entity_id
_entity_poly.type
_entity_poly.pdbx_seq_one_letter_code
_entity_poly.pdbx_strand_id
1 'polypeptide(L)'
;MDVVPTGLVAEDQTPTGRFTTATEVRPILNATRGNWIAVREYNGKDYVYVTHLWSWRCGLAAIAIAVNDTPFRDWPMPPCHEALATPNAILDDDPQPYLTFEAGAVQSVRVQLIYDDLGMDAAGFARGDVLIP
;
A
#
# COMPACT_ATOMS: atom_id res chain seq x y z
N MET A 1 12.63 -9.18 -7.88
CA MET A 1 11.20 -8.88 -7.64
C MET A 1 10.75 -9.85 -6.56
N ASP A 2 11.30 -9.72 -5.36
CA ASP A 2 11.52 -10.91 -4.50
C ASP A 2 10.75 -10.87 -3.18
N VAL A 3 9.62 -10.16 -3.12
CA VAL A 3 8.81 -10.06 -1.89
C VAL A 3 7.34 -10.28 -2.21
N VAL A 4 7.07 -11.43 -2.82
CA VAL A 4 5.74 -12.02 -2.85
C VAL A 4 5.67 -12.97 -1.66
N PRO A 5 4.76 -12.78 -0.69
CA PRO A 5 4.53 -13.78 0.34
C PRO A 5 4.31 -15.16 -0.28
N THR A 6 4.95 -16.19 0.27
CA THR A 6 4.79 -17.55 -0.27
C THR A 6 3.40 -18.07 0.02
N GLY A 7 2.79 -18.76 -0.95
CA GLY A 7 1.49 -19.43 -0.75
C GLY A 7 0.27 -18.58 -1.07
N LEU A 8 0.42 -17.42 -1.72
CA LEU A 8 -0.72 -16.68 -2.28
C LEU A 8 -1.43 -17.49 -3.37
N VAL A 9 -2.75 -17.44 -3.37
CA VAL A 9 -3.64 -18.08 -4.34
C VAL A 9 -4.55 -17.01 -4.91
N ALA A 10 -4.79 -17.04 -6.22
CA ALA A 10 -5.69 -16.08 -6.85
C ALA A 10 -7.14 -16.28 -6.36
N GLU A 11 -7.81 -15.17 -6.04
CA GLU A 11 -9.18 -15.13 -5.55
C GLU A 11 -10.20 -14.90 -6.68
N ASP A 12 -11.50 -15.14 -6.40
CA ASP A 12 -12.58 -14.84 -7.35
C ASP A 12 -12.69 -13.33 -7.59
N GLN A 13 -12.77 -12.95 -8.86
CA GLN A 13 -12.73 -11.58 -9.33
C GLN A 13 -14.11 -11.04 -9.71
N THR A 14 -15.19 -11.79 -9.44
CA THR A 14 -16.56 -11.32 -9.63
C THR A 14 -16.78 -10.01 -8.85
N PRO A 15 -17.09 -8.89 -9.51
CA PRO A 15 -17.28 -7.60 -8.83
C PRO A 15 -18.35 -7.68 -7.75
N THR A 16 -18.03 -7.19 -6.55
CA THR A 16 -18.94 -7.26 -5.39
C THR A 16 -19.75 -5.98 -5.22
N GLY A 17 -19.36 -4.90 -5.89
CA GLY A 17 -19.84 -3.54 -5.67
C GLY A 17 -19.28 -2.91 -4.39
N ARG A 18 -18.31 -3.55 -3.72
CA ARG A 18 -17.77 -3.15 -2.42
C ARG A 18 -16.27 -2.84 -2.44
N PHE A 19 -15.65 -2.90 -3.62
CA PHE A 19 -14.21 -2.68 -3.84
C PHE A 19 -13.35 -3.68 -3.05
N THR A 20 -13.72 -4.95 -3.15
CA THR A 20 -13.06 -6.08 -2.47
C THR A 20 -12.44 -7.06 -3.45
N THR A 21 -12.23 -6.64 -4.70
CA THR A 21 -11.55 -7.45 -5.72
C THR A 21 -10.53 -6.60 -6.48
N ALA A 22 -9.49 -7.23 -7.01
CA ALA A 22 -8.56 -6.55 -7.91
C ALA A 22 -9.23 -5.96 -9.14
N THR A 23 -10.27 -6.63 -9.67
CA THR A 23 -11.06 -6.11 -10.80
C THR A 23 -11.64 -4.72 -10.51
N GLU A 24 -12.09 -4.48 -9.27
CA GLU A 24 -12.65 -3.20 -8.86
C GLU A 24 -11.57 -2.18 -8.44
N VAL A 25 -10.54 -2.64 -7.74
CA VAL A 25 -9.53 -1.77 -7.11
C VAL A 25 -8.41 -1.35 -8.07
N ARG A 26 -7.95 -2.25 -8.95
CA ARG A 26 -6.79 -2.01 -9.83
C ARG A 26 -6.93 -0.75 -10.67
N PRO A 27 -8.07 -0.45 -11.33
CA PRO A 27 -8.21 0.77 -12.11
C PRO A 27 -8.02 2.04 -11.27
N ILE A 28 -8.50 2.03 -10.03
CA ILE A 28 -8.41 3.16 -9.09
C ILE A 28 -6.96 3.36 -8.68
N LEU A 29 -6.28 2.29 -8.25
CA LEU A 29 -4.87 2.36 -7.87
C LEU A 29 -3.98 2.77 -9.05
N ASN A 30 -4.27 2.32 -10.26
CA ASN A 30 -3.53 2.75 -11.45
C ASN A 30 -3.73 4.26 -11.73
N ALA A 31 -4.97 4.74 -11.67
CA ALA A 31 -5.30 6.16 -11.88
C ALA A 31 -4.73 7.07 -10.78
N THR A 32 -4.51 6.53 -9.57
CA THR A 32 -4.03 7.27 -8.40
C THR A 32 -2.60 6.91 -8.01
N ARG A 33 -1.80 6.40 -8.94
CA ARG A 33 -0.41 5.95 -8.70
C ARG A 33 0.45 6.97 -7.98
N GLY A 34 0.33 8.25 -8.32
CA GLY A 34 1.06 9.34 -7.67
C GLY A 34 0.74 9.52 -6.18
N ASN A 35 -0.38 8.97 -5.70
CA ASN A 35 -0.86 9.11 -4.33
C ASN A 35 -0.67 7.83 -3.50
N TRP A 36 -0.02 6.79 -4.03
CA TRP A 36 0.16 5.53 -3.30
C TRP A 36 0.87 5.73 -1.97
N ILE A 37 1.85 6.64 -1.93
CA ILE A 37 2.59 6.97 -0.73
C ILE A 37 2.78 8.48 -0.57
N ALA A 38 3.04 8.90 0.66
CA ALA A 38 3.45 10.25 1.00
C ALA A 38 4.64 10.19 1.98
N VAL A 39 5.54 11.15 1.89
CA VAL A 39 6.61 11.36 2.86
C VAL A 39 6.34 12.66 3.61
N ARG A 40 6.49 12.67 4.93
CA ARG A 40 6.37 13.89 5.74
C ARG A 40 7.48 13.98 6.74
N GLU A 41 8.07 15.17 6.88
CA GLU A 41 8.97 15.46 7.99
C GLU A 41 8.14 16.02 9.15
N TYR A 42 8.12 15.32 10.29
CA TYR A 42 7.33 15.72 11.44
C TYR A 42 8.01 15.28 12.74
N ASN A 43 8.05 16.17 13.74
CA ASN A 43 8.66 15.88 15.05
C ASN A 43 10.07 15.26 14.98
N GLY A 44 10.92 15.74 14.06
CA GLY A 44 12.29 15.26 13.90
C GLY A 44 12.39 13.85 13.31
N LYS A 45 11.36 13.40 12.58
CA LYS A 45 11.34 12.11 11.89
C LYS A 45 10.81 12.25 10.47
N ASP A 46 11.23 11.35 9.60
CA ASP A 46 10.53 11.11 8.35
C ASP A 46 9.44 10.06 8.57
N TYR A 47 8.24 10.35 8.09
CA TYR A 47 7.12 9.43 8.03
C TYR A 47 6.90 9.02 6.58
N VAL A 48 6.77 7.72 6.33
CA VAL A 48 6.31 7.18 5.04
C VAL A 48 4.90 6.64 5.24
N TYR A 49 3.91 7.28 4.63
CA TYR A 49 2.50 6.90 4.70
C TYR A 49 2.10 6.04 3.51
N VAL A 50 1.24 5.06 3.77
CA VAL A 50 0.58 4.17 2.79
C VAL A 50 -0.94 4.20 2.96
N THR A 51 -1.47 5.20 3.67
CA THR A 51 -2.91 5.35 3.99
C THR A 51 -3.82 5.24 2.77
N HIS A 52 -3.36 5.75 1.62
CA HIS A 52 -4.10 5.63 0.36
C HIS A 52 -4.23 4.17 -0.09
N LEU A 53 -3.15 3.38 -0.02
CA LEU A 53 -3.19 1.95 -0.33
C LEU A 53 -4.08 1.18 0.66
N TRP A 54 -4.04 1.53 1.95
CA TRP A 54 -4.91 0.91 2.97
C TRP A 54 -6.40 1.09 2.68
N SER A 55 -6.76 2.24 2.10
CA SER A 55 -8.13 2.56 1.68
C SER A 55 -8.62 1.74 0.49
N TRP A 56 -7.75 0.91 -0.11
CA TRP A 56 -8.07 0.00 -1.22
C TRP A 56 -7.50 -1.41 -1.01
N ARG A 57 -7.07 -1.75 0.20
CA ARG A 57 -6.34 -2.98 0.51
C ARG A 57 -7.11 -4.27 0.18
N CYS A 58 -8.43 -4.21 0.13
CA CYS A 58 -9.26 -5.39 -0.08
C CYS A 58 -9.23 -5.94 -1.50
N GLY A 59 -8.63 -5.23 -2.46
CA GLY A 59 -8.29 -5.81 -3.77
C GLY A 59 -6.83 -6.25 -3.88
N LEU A 60 -6.09 -6.26 -2.77
CA LEU A 60 -4.66 -6.56 -2.71
C LEU A 60 -4.41 -7.81 -1.87
N ALA A 61 -3.55 -8.69 -2.36
CA ALA A 61 -3.01 -9.79 -1.58
C ALA A 61 -1.80 -9.36 -0.72
N ALA A 62 -0.98 -8.42 -1.22
CA ALA A 62 0.20 -7.97 -0.51
C ALA A 62 0.70 -6.59 -1.00
N ILE A 63 1.43 -5.91 -0.13
CA ILE A 63 2.18 -4.69 -0.43
C ILE A 63 3.63 -4.92 0.03
N ALA A 64 4.59 -4.61 -0.82
CA ALA A 64 6.00 -4.56 -0.43
C ALA A 64 6.59 -3.19 -0.72
N ILE A 65 7.45 -2.70 0.17
CA ILE A 65 8.14 -1.43 0.01
C ILE A 65 9.66 -1.58 0.14
N ALA A 66 10.39 -0.72 -0.54
CA ALA A 66 11.83 -0.55 -0.35
C ALA A 66 12.13 0.94 -0.19
N VAL A 67 12.87 1.29 0.85
CA VAL A 67 13.31 2.67 1.08
C VAL A 67 14.78 2.79 0.68
N ASN A 68 15.10 3.78 -0.15
CA ASN A 68 16.43 3.95 -0.74
C ASN A 68 16.89 2.66 -1.46
N ASP A 69 18.16 2.28 -1.26
CA ASP A 69 18.77 1.09 -1.85
C ASP A 69 18.53 -0.19 -1.04
N THR A 70 17.59 -0.17 -0.10
CA THR A 70 17.25 -1.38 0.66
C THR A 70 16.47 -2.38 -0.21
N PRO A 71 16.53 -3.69 0.11
CA PRO A 71 15.63 -4.67 -0.49
C PRO A 71 14.17 -4.34 -0.17
N PHE A 72 13.26 -4.84 -1.01
CA PHE A 72 11.84 -4.82 -0.68
C PHE A 72 11.60 -5.56 0.65
N ARG A 73 10.59 -5.12 1.38
CA ARG A 73 10.09 -5.75 2.60
C ARG A 73 8.58 -5.76 2.53
N ASP A 74 7.98 -6.88 2.93
CA ASP A 74 6.54 -7.01 3.03
C ASP A 74 6.03 -6.01 4.07
N TRP A 75 4.91 -5.37 3.76
CA TRP A 75 4.18 -4.53 4.69
C TRP A 75 2.82 -5.19 4.93
N PRO A 76 2.70 -5.97 6.03
CA PRO A 76 1.47 -6.67 6.36
C PRO A 76 0.31 -5.67 6.49
N MET A 77 -0.72 -5.89 5.67
CA MET A 77 -1.96 -5.11 5.73
C MET A 77 -2.91 -5.71 6.79
N PRO A 78 -3.74 -4.90 7.46
CA PRO A 78 -4.83 -5.42 8.25
C PRO A 78 -5.83 -6.19 7.38
N PRO A 79 -6.59 -7.13 7.98
CA PRO A 79 -7.67 -7.80 7.26
C PRO A 79 -8.72 -6.80 6.77
N CYS A 80 -9.52 -7.24 5.81
CA CYS A 80 -10.70 -6.52 5.36
C CYS A 80 -11.82 -6.58 6.39
N HIS A 81 -12.51 -5.44 6.58
CA HIS A 81 -13.64 -5.37 7.50
C HIS A 81 -14.94 -5.73 6.78
N GLU A 82 -15.02 -6.95 6.22
CA GLU A 82 -16.11 -7.39 5.33
C GLU A 82 -17.51 -7.34 5.95
N ALA A 83 -17.61 -7.35 7.27
CA ALA A 83 -18.87 -7.19 7.99
C ALA A 83 -19.42 -5.74 7.94
N LEU A 84 -18.59 -4.75 7.60
CA LEU A 84 -18.97 -3.34 7.54
C LEU A 84 -19.38 -2.94 6.12
N ALA A 85 -20.23 -1.90 6.01
CA ALA A 85 -20.63 -1.36 4.71
C ALA A 85 -19.44 -0.89 3.84
N THR A 86 -18.33 -0.51 4.48
CA THR A 86 -17.07 -0.07 3.84
C THR A 86 -15.92 -0.99 4.26
N PRO A 87 -15.66 -2.11 3.56
CA PRO A 87 -14.65 -3.10 3.98
C PRO A 87 -13.23 -2.57 4.07
N ASN A 88 -12.90 -1.57 3.24
CA ASN A 88 -11.60 -0.90 3.21
C ASN A 88 -11.45 0.20 4.28
N ALA A 89 -12.40 0.38 5.19
CA ALA A 89 -12.24 1.33 6.29
C ALA A 89 -10.94 1.07 7.07
N ILE A 90 -10.32 2.13 7.56
CA ILE A 90 -9.18 2.06 8.48
C ILE A 90 -9.76 2.38 9.85
N LEU A 91 -9.69 1.42 10.76
CA LEU A 91 -10.23 1.52 12.11
C LEU A 91 -9.13 1.85 13.13
N ASP A 92 -9.54 2.27 14.33
CA ASP A 92 -8.59 2.64 15.39
C ASP A 92 -7.74 1.45 15.89
N ASP A 93 -8.25 0.23 15.75
CA ASP A 93 -7.57 -1.02 16.12
C ASP A 93 -6.70 -1.60 14.98
N ASP A 94 -6.74 -1.02 13.78
CA ASP A 94 -5.84 -1.39 12.70
C ASP A 94 -4.39 -0.93 12.98
N PRO A 95 -3.38 -1.65 12.45
CA PRO A 95 -2.01 -1.17 12.45
C PRO A 95 -1.89 0.19 11.75
N GLN A 96 -0.99 1.03 12.25
CA GLN A 96 -0.76 2.35 11.69
C GLN A 96 -0.24 2.25 10.25
N PRO A 97 -0.83 2.98 9.28
CA PRO A 97 -0.45 2.92 7.87
C PRO A 97 0.75 3.83 7.59
N TYR A 98 1.72 3.87 8.50
CA TYR A 98 2.99 4.58 8.30
C TYR A 98 4.16 3.89 8.98
N LEU A 99 5.35 4.16 8.44
CA LEU A 99 6.63 3.83 9.07
C LEU A 99 7.38 5.12 9.37
N THR A 100 8.21 5.10 10.41
CA THR A 100 9.06 6.22 10.78
C THR A 100 10.53 5.91 10.58
N PHE A 101 11.28 6.91 10.12
CA PHE A 101 12.72 6.88 9.92
C PHE A 101 13.36 8.11 10.57
N GLU A 102 14.68 8.11 10.67
CA GLU A 102 15.44 9.30 11.07
C GLU A 102 15.12 10.49 10.13
N ALA A 103 15.14 11.71 10.64
CA ALA A 103 14.89 12.91 9.84
C ALA A 103 15.80 12.98 8.60
N GLY A 104 15.20 13.21 7.44
CA GLY A 104 15.92 13.32 6.17
C GLY A 104 16.50 11.99 5.66
N ALA A 105 16.23 10.84 6.28
CA ALA A 105 16.77 9.55 5.85
C ALA A 105 16.08 9.00 4.58
N VAL A 106 14.82 9.36 4.33
CA VAL A 106 14.04 8.85 3.20
C VAL A 106 14.30 9.68 1.95
N GLN A 107 15.00 9.11 0.97
CA GLN A 107 15.35 9.79 -0.29
C GLN A 107 14.58 9.23 -1.49
N SER A 108 14.28 7.94 -1.48
CA SER A 108 13.39 7.31 -2.45
C SER A 108 12.59 6.17 -1.82
N VAL A 109 11.43 5.88 -2.39
CA VAL A 109 10.57 4.77 -2.00
C VAL A 109 10.15 4.03 -3.25
N ARG A 110 10.32 2.71 -3.28
CA ARG A 110 9.72 1.82 -4.28
C ARG A 110 8.60 1.03 -3.62
N VAL A 111 7.49 0.90 -4.32
CA VAL A 111 6.30 0.17 -3.90
C VAL A 111 6.00 -0.91 -4.93
N GLN A 112 5.69 -2.10 -4.45
CA GLN A 112 5.15 -3.20 -5.23
C GLN A 112 3.80 -3.60 -4.64
N LEU A 113 2.79 -3.69 -5.50
CA LEU A 113 1.46 -4.19 -5.18
C LEU A 113 1.31 -5.58 -5.79
N ILE A 114 0.74 -6.49 -5.02
CA ILE A 114 0.27 -7.78 -5.50
C ILE A 114 -1.23 -7.78 -5.25
N TYR A 115 -1.99 -7.87 -6.32
CA TYR A 115 -3.44 -7.91 -6.32
C TYR A 115 -3.93 -9.29 -5.89
N ASP A 116 -5.19 -9.39 -5.43
CA ASP A 116 -5.78 -10.67 -5.01
C ASP A 116 -5.95 -11.71 -6.14
N ASP A 117 -5.90 -11.26 -7.40
CA ASP A 117 -5.78 -12.11 -8.60
C ASP A 117 -4.32 -12.49 -8.96
N LEU A 118 -3.36 -12.13 -8.10
CA LEU A 118 -1.90 -12.28 -8.26
C LEU A 118 -1.27 -11.41 -9.37
N GLY A 119 -2.03 -10.55 -10.03
CA GLY A 119 -1.47 -9.51 -10.87
C GLY A 119 -0.58 -8.59 -10.05
N MET A 120 0.43 -7.98 -10.67
CA MET A 120 1.38 -7.12 -9.97
C MET A 120 1.45 -5.74 -10.60
N ASP A 121 1.78 -4.77 -9.76
CA ASP A 121 2.12 -3.42 -10.21
C ASP A 121 3.21 -2.84 -9.31
N ALA A 122 4.00 -1.92 -9.84
CA ALA A 122 5.09 -1.30 -9.09
C ALA A 122 5.29 0.16 -9.49
N ALA A 123 5.75 0.96 -8.54
CA ALA A 123 6.08 2.36 -8.74
C ALA A 123 7.30 2.76 -7.89
N GLY A 124 8.06 3.73 -8.38
CA GLY A 124 9.17 4.35 -7.67
C GLY A 124 8.92 5.85 -7.52
N PHE A 125 9.26 6.39 -6.35
CA PHE A 125 9.02 7.77 -5.97
C PHE A 125 10.32 8.37 -5.43
N ALA A 126 10.77 9.50 -5.96
CA ALA A 126 11.78 10.31 -5.30
C ALA A 126 11.12 11.12 -4.17
N ARG A 127 11.84 11.42 -3.08
CA ARG A 127 11.29 12.17 -1.93
C ARG A 127 10.52 13.41 -2.36
N GLY A 128 11.09 14.21 -3.27
CA GLY A 128 10.51 15.47 -3.71
C GLY A 128 9.14 15.34 -4.40
N ASP A 129 8.83 14.20 -5.00
CA ASP A 129 7.57 13.98 -5.73
C ASP A 129 6.39 13.67 -4.80
N VAL A 130 6.69 13.25 -3.56
CA VAL A 130 5.72 12.72 -2.59
C VAL A 130 5.86 13.38 -1.21
N LEU A 131 6.72 14.40 -1.08
CA LEU A 131 6.90 15.15 0.15
C LEU A 131 5.69 16.06 0.38
N ILE A 132 4.98 15.83 1.49
CA ILE A 132 3.85 16.66 1.92
C ILE A 132 4.26 17.59 3.08
N PRO A 133 3.53 18.71 3.29
CA PRO A 133 3.80 19.65 4.39
C PRO A 133 3.71 19.08 5.81
#